data_AF-A0A8X7Z6Y1-F1
#
_entry.id   AF-A0A8X7Z6Y1-F1
#
_cell.length_a   1.000
_cell.length_b   1.000
_cell.length_c   1.000
_cell.angle_alpha   90.00
_cell.angle_beta   90.00
_cell.angle_gamma   90.00
#
_symmetry.space_group_name_H-M   'P 1'
#
loop_
_entity.id
_entity.type
_entity.pdbx_description
1 polymer ?
#
loop_
_entity_poly.entity_id
_entity_poly.type
_entity_poly.pdbx_seq_one_letter_code
_entity_poly.pdbx_strand_id
1 'polypeptide(L)'
;MASAYAFTSLSKVSPVFSLKKRYWNSCMKPCCMVSTITCNYQTPKKPNFVVAKATKVREFRLFKSVELDQYVTSDDEEEMGEGFFEAIEELERMTREPSDILEEMNDRLSARELQLVLVYFSQEGRDSWCALEVFEWLRKENRVDKETMELMVSIMCSWVKKLIEGEQDVGDVVDLLVDMDCVGLKPSFSMIEKVISLYWDMGNKEGAVSFVKEVLRRGIAYSGDDGEGQKGGPTGYLTWKMMVDGNYRNAVKLVIHLRESGLKPEIYAYLIAMTAVVKELNEFSKALRKLKGYSRSGMVTELDAENVELVEKYQSDLLADGVCLSSWVIQEGSPALYGVVHERLLAMYICAGRGLDAERQLWEMKLVGKEADGDLYDIVLAICASQKEASAVARLLTRIEVTGSMRKKKSLSWLLRGYIKGGHYGEAAETLIKMLDLGLSPDYLDRVAVMQGLRKRIQQWGNVESYLKLCKRLSDVNLIGPSLLYLYIKKYKLWIMKLL
;
A
#
# COMPACT_ATOMS: atom_id res chain seq x y z
N MET A 1 -9.67 1.57 -23.80
CA MET A 1 -8.51 0.69 -24.08
C MET A 1 -7.29 1.29 -23.41
N ALA A 2 -6.91 0.77 -22.23
CA ALA A 2 -5.58 0.84 -21.62
C ALA A 2 -5.68 0.20 -20.22
N SER A 3 -5.57 -1.13 -20.17
CA SER A 3 -5.42 -1.93 -18.95
C SER A 3 -4.20 -2.79 -19.20
N ALA A 4 -3.08 -2.47 -18.56
CA ALA A 4 -1.82 -3.18 -18.76
C ALA A 4 -0.85 -2.98 -17.58
N TYR A 5 -0.66 -4.07 -16.84
CA TYR A 5 0.58 -4.56 -16.22
C TYR A 5 1.33 -3.71 -15.17
N ALA A 6 1.42 -4.26 -13.95
CA ALA A 6 2.65 -4.24 -13.16
C ALA A 6 2.67 -5.38 -12.10
N PHE A 7 3.08 -6.58 -12.51
CA PHE A 7 3.55 -7.66 -11.61
C PHE A 7 4.96 -8.08 -12.06
N THR A 8 5.98 -7.37 -11.60
CA THR A 8 7.43 -7.70 -11.64
C THR A 8 8.11 -6.75 -10.64
N SER A 9 9.09 -7.05 -9.79
CA SER A 9 10.04 -8.15 -9.61
C SER A 9 10.58 -8.13 -8.16
N LEU A 10 11.18 -9.25 -7.72
CA LEU A 10 11.89 -9.40 -6.44
C LEU A 10 13.39 -9.14 -6.63
N SER A 11 14.02 -8.30 -5.80
CA SER A 11 15.41 -8.52 -5.34
C SER A 11 15.86 -7.56 -4.22
N LYS A 12 16.29 -8.17 -3.10
CA LYS A 12 17.42 -7.87 -2.17
C LYS A 12 17.63 -6.42 -1.67
N VAL A 13 17.63 -6.22 -0.33
CA VAL A 13 18.76 -5.76 0.51
C VAL A 13 18.45 -6.08 1.99
N SER A 14 19.51 -6.38 2.76
CA SER A 14 19.56 -6.87 4.15
C SER A 14 19.43 -5.73 5.20
N PRO A 15 19.05 -6.04 6.47
CA PRO A 15 18.78 -5.03 7.51
C PRO A 15 19.94 -4.86 8.50
N VAL A 16 20.03 -3.67 9.11
CA VAL A 16 20.78 -3.42 10.35
C VAL A 16 19.78 -3.05 11.45
N PHE A 17 19.77 -3.87 12.50
CA PHE A 17 18.96 -3.71 13.70
C PHE A 17 19.58 -2.68 14.66
N SER A 18 18.74 -1.89 15.33
CA SER A 18 19.01 -1.50 16.71
C SER A 18 17.71 -1.35 17.51
N LEU A 19 17.60 -2.16 18.56
CA LEU A 19 16.58 -2.06 19.60
C LEU A 19 16.91 -0.89 20.52
N LYS A 20 15.89 -0.14 20.96
CA LYS A 20 15.81 0.23 22.39
C LYS A 20 14.37 0.43 22.86
N LYS A 21 14.15 -0.19 24.01
CA LYS A 21 12.93 -0.42 24.78
C LYS A 21 12.53 0.80 25.64
N ARG A 22 11.22 0.91 25.88
CA ARG A 22 10.53 1.23 27.15
C ARG A 22 10.65 2.68 27.69
N TYR A 23 9.71 3.26 28.45
CA TYR A 23 8.55 2.79 29.21
C TYR A 23 7.67 4.03 29.55
N TRP A 24 6.32 3.92 29.49
CA TRP A 24 5.26 4.44 30.40
C TRP A 24 5.28 5.95 30.84
N ASN A 25 4.18 6.70 30.99
CA ASN A 25 2.81 6.37 31.44
C ASN A 25 1.88 7.62 31.38
N SER A 26 0.58 7.39 31.15
CA SER A 26 -0.60 7.94 31.87
C SER A 26 -0.83 9.47 31.96
N CYS A 27 -1.86 10.01 31.26
CA CYS A 27 -3.20 10.41 31.78
C CYS A 27 -3.20 11.80 32.48
N MET A 28 -4.10 12.79 32.30
CA MET A 28 -5.55 12.81 32.06
C MET A 28 -6.00 14.16 31.44
N LYS A 29 -7.16 14.09 30.76
CA LYS A 29 -8.12 15.14 30.34
C LYS A 29 -8.78 15.90 31.53
N PRO A 30 -9.76 16.81 31.30
CA PRO A 30 -9.96 17.80 30.22
C PRO A 30 -10.34 19.20 30.78
N CYS A 31 -10.35 20.25 29.94
CA CYS A 31 -11.53 21.12 29.77
C CYS A 31 -11.28 22.27 28.78
N CYS A 32 -12.27 22.48 27.93
CA CYS A 32 -12.41 23.59 26.99
C CYS A 32 -12.44 24.94 27.70
N MET A 33 -11.71 25.94 27.18
CA MET A 33 -12.19 27.33 27.18
C MET A 33 -11.56 28.10 26.01
N VAL A 34 -12.45 28.64 25.19
CA VAL A 34 -12.21 29.71 24.22
C VAL A 34 -11.40 30.81 24.90
N SER A 35 -10.25 31.21 24.35
CA SER A 35 -9.49 32.35 24.85
C SER A 35 -8.89 33.14 23.70
N THR A 36 -9.54 34.24 23.37
CA THR A 36 -8.98 35.38 22.63
C THR A 36 -7.82 35.94 23.45
N ILE A 37 -6.59 35.82 22.98
CA ILE A 37 -5.42 36.42 23.64
C ILE A 37 -4.97 37.62 22.83
N THR A 38 -5.47 38.80 23.21
CA THR A 38 -4.83 40.09 22.97
C THR A 38 -3.57 40.20 23.82
N CYS A 39 -2.40 40.32 23.19
CA CYS A 39 -1.15 40.63 23.87
C CYS A 39 -0.77 42.11 23.68
N ASN A 40 -1.05 42.91 24.71
CA ASN A 40 -0.50 44.25 24.92
C ASN A 40 0.98 44.16 25.30
N TYR A 41 1.84 45.00 24.71
CA TYR A 41 3.11 45.40 25.32
C TYR A 41 3.26 46.92 25.37
N GLN A 42 3.47 47.40 26.60
CA GLN A 42 3.66 48.79 26.99
C GLN A 42 5.06 49.31 26.61
N THR A 43 5.10 50.59 26.22
CA THR A 43 6.29 51.39 25.93
C THR A 43 7.02 51.89 27.19
N PRO A 44 8.31 52.23 27.07
CA PRO A 44 8.77 53.44 27.78
C PRO A 44 9.65 54.38 26.93
N LYS A 45 9.21 55.66 26.94
CA LYS A 45 9.94 56.95 26.98
C LYS A 45 11.06 57.28 25.97
N LYS A 46 10.78 58.34 25.19
CA LYS A 46 11.71 59.18 24.39
C LYS A 46 12.81 59.87 25.24
N PRO A 47 13.89 60.31 24.59
CA PRO A 47 14.12 61.75 24.48
C PRO A 47 14.24 62.23 23.03
N ASN A 48 13.81 63.48 22.81
CA ASN A 48 13.84 64.19 21.53
C ASN A 48 15.28 64.42 21.03
N PHE A 49 15.51 64.41 19.72
CA PHE A 49 16.26 65.47 19.02
C PHE A 49 16.09 65.37 17.49
N VAL A 50 15.70 66.51 16.90
CA VAL A 50 15.94 67.03 15.54
C VAL A 50 15.48 66.23 14.30
N VAL A 51 14.62 66.92 13.54
CA VAL A 51 14.24 66.65 12.16
C VAL A 51 15.49 66.65 11.28
N ALA A 52 15.82 65.48 10.75
CA ALA A 52 16.57 65.35 9.51
C ALA A 52 15.76 64.41 8.61
N LYS A 53 15.30 64.93 7.47
CA LYS A 53 14.81 64.11 6.35
C LYS A 53 15.98 63.22 5.91
N ALA A 54 15.98 61.98 6.38
CA ALA A 54 16.82 60.92 5.87
C ALA A 54 15.89 59.81 5.41
N THR A 55 15.73 59.71 4.10
CA THR A 55 15.26 58.52 3.38
C THR A 55 16.14 57.35 3.80
N LYS A 56 15.76 56.69 4.89
CA LYS A 56 16.30 55.39 5.26
C LYS A 56 15.41 54.36 4.59
N VAL A 57 15.81 53.97 3.38
CA VAL A 57 15.60 52.61 2.89
C VAL A 57 16.05 51.70 4.03
N ARG A 58 15.08 51.12 4.76
CA ARG A 58 15.37 50.00 5.66
C ARG A 58 15.99 48.94 4.76
N GLU A 59 17.24 48.55 5.04
CA GLU A 59 17.83 47.36 4.44
C GLU A 59 16.95 46.17 4.79
N PHE A 60 15.99 45.86 3.93
CA PHE A 60 15.34 44.56 3.87
C PHE A 60 16.44 43.58 3.55
N ARG A 61 16.93 42.85 4.55
CA ARG A 61 17.80 41.70 4.30
C ARG A 61 17.04 40.76 3.37
N LEU A 62 17.44 40.79 2.10
CA LEU A 62 16.88 39.98 1.03
C LEU A 62 16.80 38.51 1.46
N PHE A 63 15.56 38.02 1.47
CA PHE A 63 15.10 36.65 1.19
C PHE A 63 16.19 35.57 1.19
N LYS A 64 16.68 35.15 2.36
CA LYS A 64 17.70 34.08 2.46
C LYS A 64 17.31 32.88 3.34
N SER A 65 16.06 32.76 3.74
CA SER A 65 15.63 31.75 4.72
C SER A 65 14.52 30.81 4.26
N VAL A 66 14.14 30.80 2.98
CA VAL A 66 13.14 29.84 2.49
C VAL A 66 13.59 29.30 1.13
N GLU A 67 13.36 28.01 0.88
CA GLU A 67 13.46 27.33 -0.43
C GLU A 67 12.42 27.88 -1.45
N LEU A 68 12.21 29.20 -1.48
CA LEU A 68 11.36 29.94 -2.42
C LEU A 68 12.19 30.66 -3.48
N ASP A 69 13.50 30.40 -3.54
CA ASP A 69 14.44 31.02 -4.49
C ASP A 69 13.92 30.98 -5.94
N GLN A 70 13.20 29.92 -6.34
CA GLN A 70 12.64 29.80 -7.69
C GLN A 70 11.58 30.85 -8.05
N TYR A 71 10.89 31.44 -7.06
CA TYR A 71 9.91 32.53 -7.26
C TYR A 71 10.53 33.92 -7.04
N VAL A 72 11.74 33.97 -6.47
CA VAL A 72 12.44 35.22 -6.13
C VAL A 72 13.57 35.50 -7.13
N THR A 73 14.13 34.48 -7.80
CA THR A 73 15.29 34.60 -8.70
C THR A 73 14.91 34.32 -10.16
N SER A 74 14.16 35.22 -10.79
CA SER A 74 14.45 35.55 -12.18
C SER A 74 15.31 36.81 -12.16
N ASP A 75 16.42 36.80 -12.90
CA ASP A 75 17.44 37.87 -13.03
C ASP A 75 16.90 39.22 -13.56
N ASP A 76 15.58 39.46 -13.48
CA ASP A 76 14.97 40.74 -13.78
C ASP A 76 14.92 41.55 -12.49
N GLU A 77 16.01 42.30 -12.23
CA GLU A 77 16.06 43.43 -11.31
C GLU A 77 15.12 44.55 -11.78
N GLU A 78 13.81 44.30 -11.80
CA GLU A 78 12.86 45.41 -11.76
C GLU A 78 12.91 45.98 -10.33
N GLU A 79 13.41 47.21 -10.18
CA GLU A 79 13.36 47.95 -8.93
C GLU A 79 11.94 47.89 -8.36
N MET A 80 11.79 47.28 -7.17
CA MET A 80 10.48 47.18 -6.51
C MET A 80 9.90 48.59 -6.35
N GLY A 81 8.67 48.79 -6.79
CA GLY A 81 8.06 50.12 -6.81
C GLY A 81 7.85 50.68 -5.41
N GLU A 82 7.79 52.01 -5.28
CA GLU A 82 7.43 52.67 -4.01
C GLU A 82 6.07 52.18 -3.48
N GLY A 83 5.15 51.79 -4.37
CA GLY A 83 3.85 51.21 -4.02
C GLY A 83 3.97 49.87 -3.28
N PHE A 84 4.95 49.03 -3.59
CA PHE A 84 5.17 47.77 -2.89
C PHE A 84 5.56 47.99 -1.42
N PHE A 85 6.49 48.91 -1.17
CA PHE A 85 6.95 49.22 0.19
C PHE A 85 5.86 49.89 1.03
N GLU A 86 5.08 50.79 0.42
CA GLU A 86 3.94 51.42 1.07
C GLU A 86 2.86 50.38 1.43
N ALA A 87 2.60 49.40 0.56
CA ALA A 87 1.64 48.32 0.83
C ALA A 87 2.08 47.48 2.02
N ILE A 88 3.36 47.09 2.08
CA ILE A 88 3.92 46.35 3.22
C ILE A 88 3.79 47.16 4.51
N GLU A 89 4.14 48.45 4.49
CA GLU A 89 4.09 49.29 5.69
C GLU A 89 2.66 49.44 6.22
N GLU A 90 1.68 49.69 5.34
CA GLU A 90 0.27 49.82 5.73
C GLU A 90 -0.33 48.49 6.21
N LEU A 91 -0.02 47.37 5.54
CA LEU A 91 -0.44 46.04 5.98
C LEU A 91 0.18 45.65 7.33
N GLU A 92 1.44 46.03 7.60
CA GLU A 92 2.08 45.82 8.90
C GLU A 92 1.48 46.67 10.03
N ARG A 93 0.96 47.86 9.72
CA ARG A 93 0.32 48.73 10.72
C ARG A 93 -0.98 48.13 11.26
N MET A 94 -1.65 47.27 10.50
CA MET A 94 -2.94 46.65 10.85
C MET A 94 -4.00 47.64 11.35
N THR A 95 -4.00 48.86 10.81
CA THR A 95 -4.97 49.90 11.22
C THR A 95 -6.28 49.83 10.42
N ARG A 96 -6.29 49.11 9.31
CA ARG A 96 -7.41 48.92 8.37
C ARG A 96 -7.47 47.45 7.95
N GLU A 97 -8.60 47.01 7.40
CA GLU A 97 -8.69 45.66 6.83
C GLU A 97 -7.74 45.54 5.62
N PRO A 98 -6.99 44.44 5.47
CA PRO A 98 -6.07 44.25 4.34
C PRO A 98 -6.72 44.38 2.97
N SER A 99 -7.99 44.01 2.83
CA SER A 99 -8.76 44.21 1.59
C SER A 99 -8.88 45.68 1.20
N ASP A 100 -9.12 46.58 2.16
CA ASP A 100 -9.28 48.02 1.89
C ASP A 100 -7.97 48.66 1.44
N ILE A 101 -6.85 48.20 2.02
CA ILE A 101 -5.50 48.66 1.67
C ILE A 101 -5.17 48.18 0.26
N LEU A 102 -5.41 46.90 -0.03
CA LEU A 102 -5.13 46.31 -1.34
C LEU A 102 -6.01 46.89 -2.45
N GLU A 103 -7.27 47.22 -2.17
CA GLU A 103 -8.18 47.86 -3.13
C GLU A 103 -7.69 49.27 -3.51
N GLU A 104 -7.24 50.07 -2.53
CA GLU A 104 -6.68 51.41 -2.77
C GLU A 104 -5.36 51.36 -3.57
N MET A 105 -4.57 50.30 -3.36
CA MET A 105 -3.26 50.14 -3.98
C MET A 105 -3.29 49.29 -5.26
N ASN A 106 -4.47 48.83 -5.70
CA ASN A 106 -4.64 47.84 -6.77
C ASN A 106 -3.95 48.24 -8.09
N ASP A 107 -4.12 49.50 -8.50
CA ASP A 107 -3.54 50.07 -9.73
C ASP A 107 -2.03 50.32 -9.64
N ARG A 108 -1.47 50.30 -8.42
CA ARG A 108 -0.06 50.61 -8.13
C ARG A 108 0.79 49.35 -7.94
N LEU A 109 0.18 48.17 -7.92
CA LEU A 109 0.85 46.89 -7.67
C LEU A 109 0.76 45.94 -8.86
N SER A 110 1.93 45.55 -9.38
CA SER A 110 2.07 44.50 -10.38
C SER A 110 1.72 43.11 -9.81
N ALA A 111 1.46 42.13 -10.68
CA ALA A 111 1.22 40.74 -10.26
C ALA A 111 2.43 40.16 -9.50
N ARG A 112 3.66 40.50 -9.92
CA ARG A 112 4.90 40.09 -9.26
C ARG A 112 5.03 40.70 -7.86
N GLU A 113 4.70 41.98 -7.71
CA GLU A 113 4.72 42.64 -6.39
C GLU A 113 3.69 42.02 -5.43
N LEU A 114 2.50 41.63 -5.92
CA LEU A 114 1.51 40.95 -5.09
C LEU A 114 1.96 39.54 -4.67
N GLN A 115 2.63 38.80 -5.55
CA GLN A 115 3.29 37.54 -5.18
C GLN A 115 4.37 37.76 -4.12
N LEU A 116 5.16 38.84 -4.24
CA LEU A 116 6.17 39.20 -3.23
C LEU A 116 5.54 39.61 -1.89
N VAL A 117 4.36 40.25 -1.88
CA VAL A 117 3.60 40.53 -0.65
C VAL A 117 3.18 39.22 0.02
N LEU A 118 2.69 38.23 -0.74
CA LEU A 118 2.39 36.89 -0.19
C LEU A 118 3.63 36.24 0.43
N VAL A 119 4.76 36.24 -0.31
CA VAL A 119 6.04 35.70 0.19
C VAL A 119 6.46 36.43 1.46
N TYR A 120 6.32 37.75 1.50
CA TYR A 120 6.73 38.57 2.64
C TYR A 120 5.98 38.19 3.93
N PHE A 121 4.64 38.15 3.88
CA PHE A 121 3.82 37.78 5.04
C PHE A 121 3.89 36.29 5.37
N SER A 122 4.38 35.45 4.46
CA SER A 122 4.62 34.02 4.74
C SER A 122 5.87 33.73 5.59
N GLN A 123 6.74 34.72 5.80
CA GLN A 123 8.00 34.55 6.52
C GLN A 123 7.82 34.38 8.03
N GLU A 124 8.82 33.77 8.67
CA GLU A 124 8.83 33.58 10.12
C GLU A 124 8.76 34.91 10.90
N GLY A 125 7.93 34.93 11.94
CA GLY A 125 7.71 36.12 12.78
C GLY A 125 6.78 37.15 12.17
N ARG A 126 6.16 36.86 11.02
CA ARG A 126 5.11 37.68 10.39
C ARG A 126 3.74 37.06 10.59
N ASP A 127 2.71 37.89 10.39
CA ASP A 127 1.33 37.43 10.50
C ASP A 127 0.97 36.57 9.28
N SER A 128 0.95 35.25 9.48
CA SER A 128 0.58 34.29 8.44
C SER A 128 -0.89 34.43 8.03
N TRP A 129 -1.74 35.00 8.89
CA TRP A 129 -3.14 35.30 8.57
C TRP A 129 -3.25 36.39 7.49
N CYS A 130 -2.44 37.45 7.59
CA CYS A 130 -2.37 38.48 6.55
C CYS A 130 -2.03 37.90 5.16
N ALA A 131 -1.16 36.90 5.08
CA ALA A 131 -0.87 36.22 3.81
C ALA A 131 -2.11 35.50 3.23
N LEU A 132 -2.93 34.88 4.09
CA LEU A 132 -4.19 34.25 3.68
C LEU A 132 -5.22 35.29 3.22
N GLU A 133 -5.32 36.44 3.90
CA GLU A 133 -6.23 37.54 3.51
C GLU A 133 -5.82 38.21 2.19
N VAL A 134 -4.52 38.44 2.00
CA VAL A 134 -3.98 38.92 0.71
C VAL A 134 -4.34 37.94 -0.40
N PHE A 135 -4.20 36.63 -0.16
CA PHE A 135 -4.59 35.60 -1.13
C PHE A 135 -6.10 35.59 -1.39
N GLU A 136 -6.93 35.74 -0.35
CA GLU A 136 -8.38 35.82 -0.49
C GLU A 136 -8.79 37.00 -1.38
N TRP A 137 -8.19 38.17 -1.15
CA TRP A 137 -8.43 39.37 -1.94
C TRP A 137 -8.02 39.18 -3.39
N LEU A 138 -6.82 38.64 -3.66
CA LEU A 138 -6.35 38.34 -5.01
C LEU A 138 -7.35 37.47 -5.78
N ARG A 139 -7.96 36.51 -5.08
CA ARG A 139 -8.93 35.60 -5.65
C ARG A 139 -10.27 36.29 -5.95
N LYS A 140 -10.75 37.17 -5.05
CA LYS A 140 -11.96 37.99 -5.29
C LYS A 140 -11.80 38.88 -6.52
N GLU A 141 -10.60 39.44 -6.71
CA GLU A 141 -10.25 40.25 -7.88
C GLU A 141 -9.88 39.42 -9.13
N ASN A 142 -10.00 38.09 -9.07
CA ASN A 142 -9.66 37.18 -10.18
C ASN A 142 -8.22 37.36 -10.71
N ARG A 143 -7.28 37.70 -9.81
CA ARG A 143 -5.84 37.90 -10.09
C ARG A 143 -4.99 36.67 -9.72
N VAL A 144 -5.61 35.55 -9.41
CA VAL A 144 -4.93 34.29 -9.07
C VAL A 144 -4.71 33.48 -10.34
N ASP A 145 -3.50 33.54 -10.87
CA ASP A 145 -3.04 32.70 -11.96
C ASP A 145 -2.47 31.36 -11.44
N LYS A 146 -2.04 30.51 -12.37
CA LYS A 146 -1.48 29.19 -12.04
C LYS A 146 -0.22 29.29 -11.18
N GLU A 147 0.63 30.27 -11.45
CA GLU A 147 1.90 30.48 -10.73
C GLU A 147 1.64 30.94 -9.29
N THR A 148 0.67 31.84 -9.08
CA THR A 148 0.24 32.31 -7.76
C THR A 148 -0.39 31.17 -6.94
N MET A 149 -1.16 30.27 -7.57
CA MET A 149 -1.66 29.06 -6.91
C MET A 149 -0.53 28.11 -6.49
N GLU A 150 0.46 27.87 -7.37
CA GLU A 150 1.61 27.01 -7.06
C GLU A 150 2.46 27.60 -5.92
N LEU A 151 2.68 28.92 -5.94
CA LEU A 151 3.34 29.66 -4.87
C LEU A 151 2.60 29.50 -3.55
N MET A 152 1.28 29.67 -3.55
CA MET A 152 0.48 29.56 -2.33
C MET A 152 0.52 28.13 -1.74
N VAL A 153 0.50 27.11 -2.60
CA VAL A 153 0.67 25.72 -2.16
C VAL A 153 2.08 25.47 -1.61
N SER A 154 3.12 26.11 -2.16
CA SER A 154 4.49 26.04 -1.65
C SER A 154 4.61 26.70 -0.25
N ILE A 155 4.02 27.88 -0.08
CA ILE A 155 3.93 28.60 1.20
C ILE A 155 3.24 27.72 2.25
N MET A 156 2.10 27.12 1.92
CA MET A 156 1.43 26.17 2.80
C MET A 156 2.35 25.01 3.20
N CYS A 157 2.99 24.35 2.23
CA CYS A 157 3.89 23.22 2.53
C CYS A 157 5.00 23.64 3.50
N SER A 158 5.53 24.86 3.36
CA SER A 158 6.50 25.45 4.27
C SER A 158 5.93 25.63 5.68
N TRP A 159 4.74 26.21 5.83
CA TRP A 159 4.09 26.37 7.13
C TRP A 159 3.79 25.02 7.80
N VAL A 160 3.22 24.06 7.06
CA VAL A 160 2.98 22.70 7.55
C VAL A 160 4.27 22.04 8.00
N LYS A 161 5.33 22.12 7.19
CA LYS A 161 6.65 21.57 7.55
C LYS A 161 7.15 22.16 8.88
N LYS A 162 7.03 23.48 9.07
CA LYS A 162 7.43 24.14 10.32
C LYS A 162 6.59 23.70 11.52
N LEU A 163 5.28 23.52 11.36
CA LEU A 163 4.42 22.98 12.43
C LEU A 163 4.85 21.56 12.82
N ILE A 164 5.21 20.72 11.85
CA ILE A 164 5.69 19.36 12.09
C ILE A 164 7.07 19.37 12.76
N GLU A 165 7.99 20.22 12.30
CA GLU A 165 9.34 20.38 12.90
C GLU A 165 9.27 20.94 14.32
N GLY A 166 8.32 21.83 14.59
CA GLY A 166 8.05 22.40 15.90
C GLY A 166 7.29 21.49 16.86
N GLU A 167 7.08 20.22 16.50
CA GLU A 167 6.31 19.21 17.26
C GLU A 167 4.94 19.71 17.73
N GLN A 168 4.28 20.56 16.94
CA GLN A 168 2.94 21.07 17.24
C GLN A 168 1.89 19.96 17.15
N ASP A 169 0.72 20.20 17.77
CA ASP A 169 -0.36 19.21 17.73
C ASP A 169 -0.87 19.07 16.30
N VAL A 170 -1.35 17.87 15.98
CA VAL A 170 -1.87 17.61 14.64
C VAL A 170 -3.14 18.43 14.37
N GLY A 171 -3.86 18.83 15.43
CA GLY A 171 -4.94 19.80 15.37
C GLY A 171 -4.51 21.13 14.77
N ASP A 172 -3.33 21.65 15.09
CA ASP A 172 -2.83 22.94 14.58
C ASP A 172 -2.59 22.88 13.07
N VAL A 173 -2.07 21.74 12.57
CA VAL A 173 -1.90 21.49 11.13
C VAL A 173 -3.25 21.42 10.44
N VAL A 174 -4.25 20.81 11.08
CA VAL A 174 -5.60 20.70 10.53
C VAL A 174 -6.33 22.04 10.57
N ASP A 175 -6.13 22.85 11.62
CA ASP A 175 -6.65 24.22 11.73
C ASP A 175 -6.11 25.09 10.59
N LEU A 176 -4.81 25.00 10.28
CA LEU A 176 -4.21 25.68 9.13
C LEU A 176 -4.89 25.29 7.80
N LEU A 177 -5.23 24.00 7.61
CA LEU A 177 -5.94 23.55 6.41
C LEU A 177 -7.38 24.09 6.35
N VAL A 178 -8.04 24.25 7.50
CA VAL A 178 -9.38 24.84 7.59
C VAL A 178 -9.31 26.34 7.30
N ASP A 179 -8.32 27.06 7.84
CA ASP A 179 -8.11 28.48 7.56
C ASP A 179 -7.85 28.73 6.07
N MET A 180 -7.12 27.81 5.41
CA MET A 180 -6.94 27.83 3.96
C MET A 180 -8.24 27.61 3.19
N ASP A 181 -9.11 26.72 3.65
CA ASP A 181 -10.45 26.54 3.05
C ASP A 181 -11.33 27.79 3.21
N CYS A 182 -11.20 28.52 4.32
CA CYS A 182 -11.93 29.78 4.56
C CYS A 182 -11.53 30.85 3.55
N VAL A 183 -10.24 30.99 3.24
CA VAL A 183 -9.77 31.85 2.13
C VAL A 183 -9.91 31.19 0.76
N GLY A 184 -10.60 30.04 0.74
CA GLY A 184 -10.99 29.18 -0.38
C GLY A 184 -9.87 28.76 -1.32
N LEU A 185 -8.70 28.52 -0.73
CA LEU A 185 -7.80 27.46 -1.12
C LEU A 185 -8.40 26.14 -0.63
N LYS A 186 -9.40 25.63 -1.37
CA LYS A 186 -10.05 24.37 -0.99
C LYS A 186 -9.01 23.27 -0.81
N PRO A 187 -8.90 22.63 0.38
CA PRO A 187 -8.02 21.49 0.62
C PRO A 187 -8.40 20.32 -0.28
N SER A 188 -7.94 20.33 -1.52
CA SER A 188 -8.15 19.20 -2.43
C SER A 188 -7.38 17.99 -1.92
N PHE A 189 -7.73 16.79 -2.41
CA PHE A 189 -6.98 15.58 -2.10
C PHE A 189 -5.46 15.75 -2.29
N SER A 190 -5.02 16.53 -3.29
CA SER A 190 -3.59 16.85 -3.54
C SER A 190 -2.91 17.53 -2.35
N MET A 191 -3.65 18.37 -1.63
CA MET A 191 -3.15 19.10 -0.47
C MET A 191 -2.93 18.17 0.73
N ILE A 192 -3.93 17.35 1.02
CA ILE A 192 -3.85 16.35 2.09
C ILE A 192 -2.78 15.29 1.79
N GLU A 193 -2.64 14.89 0.52
CA GLU A 193 -1.59 13.99 0.07
C GLU A 193 -0.19 14.56 0.39
N LYS A 194 0.02 15.86 0.14
CA LYS A 194 1.26 16.56 0.46
C LYS A 194 1.52 16.59 1.96
N VAL A 195 0.52 16.90 2.79
CA VAL A 195 0.69 16.89 4.26
C VAL A 195 1.02 15.49 4.77
N ILE A 196 0.32 14.46 4.30
CA ILE A 196 0.65 13.06 4.63
C ILE A 196 2.08 12.76 4.21
N SER A 197 2.50 13.23 3.04
CA SER A 197 3.86 13.03 2.55
C SER A 197 4.89 13.72 3.41
N LEU A 198 4.67 14.96 3.84
CA LEU A 198 5.57 15.70 4.72
C LEU A 198 5.78 14.95 6.04
N TYR A 199 4.70 14.54 6.72
CA TYR A 199 4.81 13.72 7.94
C TYR A 199 5.60 12.43 7.69
N TRP A 200 5.31 11.75 6.56
CA TRP A 200 5.94 10.47 6.23
C TRP A 200 7.44 10.60 5.94
N ASP A 201 7.80 11.59 5.14
CA ASP A 201 9.16 11.80 4.64
C ASP A 201 10.06 12.38 5.75
N MET A 202 9.48 13.10 6.71
CA MET A 202 10.14 13.51 7.97
C MET A 202 10.27 12.37 9.00
N GLY A 203 9.74 11.18 8.71
CA GLY A 203 9.79 10.02 9.61
C GLY A 203 8.78 10.03 10.75
N ASN A 204 7.92 11.05 10.85
CA ASN A 204 6.85 11.14 11.85
C ASN A 204 5.61 10.36 11.40
N LYS A 205 5.73 9.02 11.37
CA LYS A 205 4.69 8.09 10.88
C LYS A 205 3.45 8.08 11.77
N GLU A 206 3.64 8.18 13.09
CA GLU A 206 2.56 8.28 14.07
C GLU A 206 1.78 9.60 13.92
N GLY A 207 2.48 10.70 13.61
CA GLY A 207 1.88 11.99 13.24
C GLY A 207 1.02 11.87 11.98
N ALA A 208 1.51 11.20 10.94
CA ALA A 208 0.72 10.95 9.71
C ALA A 208 -0.58 10.18 10.01
N VAL A 209 -0.52 9.14 10.85
CA VAL A 209 -1.71 8.37 11.27
C VAL A 209 -2.69 9.25 12.07
N SER A 210 -2.17 10.06 12.97
CA SER A 210 -2.98 10.97 13.79
C SER A 210 -3.63 12.07 12.93
N PHE A 211 -2.91 12.54 11.91
CA PHE A 211 -3.40 13.52 10.95
C PHE A 211 -4.56 12.96 10.14
N VAL A 212 -4.43 11.77 9.57
CA VAL A 212 -5.53 11.12 8.86
C VAL A 212 -6.74 10.89 9.78
N LYS A 213 -6.52 10.50 11.04
CA LYS A 213 -7.63 10.37 12.03
C LYS A 213 -8.37 11.68 12.22
N GLU A 214 -7.64 12.79 12.36
CA GLU A 214 -8.24 14.10 12.62
C GLU A 214 -8.95 14.65 11.39
N VAL A 215 -8.37 14.47 10.19
CA VAL A 215 -9.02 14.79 8.91
C VAL A 215 -10.36 14.05 8.75
N LEU A 216 -10.40 12.75 9.07
CA LEU A 216 -11.63 11.95 9.03
C LEU A 216 -12.63 12.37 10.12
N ARG A 217 -12.14 12.75 11.32
CA ARG A 217 -13.01 13.17 12.43
C ARG A 217 -13.69 14.50 12.13
N ARG A 218 -12.96 15.47 11.57
CA ARG A 218 -13.50 16.79 11.22
C ARG A 218 -14.26 16.80 9.88
N GLY A 219 -14.14 15.73 9.08
CA GLY A 219 -14.86 15.60 7.82
C GLY A 219 -14.43 16.62 6.78
N ILE A 220 -13.15 16.97 6.75
CA ILE A 220 -12.60 17.94 5.78
C ILE A 220 -12.89 17.43 4.36
N ALA A 221 -13.47 18.29 3.52
CA ALA A 221 -13.89 17.90 2.18
C ALA A 221 -12.68 17.70 1.26
N TYR A 222 -12.32 16.44 1.01
CA TYR A 222 -11.25 16.05 0.08
C TYR A 222 -11.73 15.36 -1.20
N SER A 223 -13.04 15.13 -1.31
CA SER A 223 -13.69 14.60 -2.51
C SER A 223 -13.94 15.73 -3.51
N GLY A 224 -12.96 16.00 -4.38
CA GLY A 224 -13.19 16.79 -5.59
C GLY A 224 -13.92 15.94 -6.63
N ASP A 225 -15.10 16.40 -7.06
CA ASP A 225 -15.87 15.86 -8.19
C ASP A 225 -15.23 16.27 -9.52
N ASP A 226 -13.97 15.86 -9.73
CA ASP A 226 -13.33 15.93 -11.05
C ASP A 226 -13.45 14.54 -11.67
N GLY A 227 -14.37 14.42 -12.63
CA GLY A 227 -14.90 13.19 -13.23
C GLY A 227 -13.94 12.26 -13.97
N GLU A 228 -12.70 12.10 -13.54
CA GLU A 228 -11.77 11.08 -14.04
C GLU A 228 -11.06 10.33 -12.91
N GLY A 229 -11.55 9.11 -12.61
CA GLY A 229 -10.72 8.00 -12.15
C GLY A 229 -10.21 8.03 -10.70
N GLN A 230 -10.92 7.36 -9.80
CA GLN A 230 -10.36 6.48 -8.76
C GLN A 230 -9.20 7.03 -7.88
N LYS A 231 -9.20 8.30 -7.47
CA LYS A 231 -8.25 8.79 -6.45
C LYS A 231 -8.73 8.34 -5.06
N GLY A 232 -7.92 7.50 -4.40
CA GLY A 232 -8.17 7.05 -3.02
C GLY A 232 -8.04 8.22 -2.05
N GLY A 233 -8.86 8.29 -1.00
CA GLY A 233 -8.78 9.40 -0.03
C GLY A 233 -7.59 9.29 0.94
N PRO A 234 -7.53 10.15 1.96
CA PRO A 234 -6.43 10.24 2.92
C PRO A 234 -6.04 8.89 3.54
N THR A 235 -7.02 8.05 3.87
CA THR A 235 -6.74 6.72 4.43
C THR A 235 -6.11 5.80 3.38
N GLY A 236 -6.68 5.77 2.18
CA GLY A 236 -6.15 5.00 1.07
C GLY A 236 -4.71 5.38 0.73
N TYR A 237 -4.40 6.67 0.68
CA TYR A 237 -3.06 7.17 0.40
C TYR A 237 -2.03 6.77 1.45
N LEU A 238 -2.34 7.00 2.74
CA LEU A 238 -1.44 6.61 3.84
C LEU A 238 -1.20 5.10 3.85
N THR A 239 -2.26 4.31 3.65
CA THR A 239 -2.18 2.84 3.56
C THR A 239 -1.30 2.41 2.38
N TRP A 240 -1.40 3.12 1.24
CA TRP A 240 -0.54 2.87 0.08
C TRP A 240 0.94 3.21 0.38
N LYS A 241 1.24 4.36 1.00
CA LYS A 241 2.61 4.70 1.42
C LYS A 241 3.20 3.62 2.36
N MET A 242 2.42 3.15 3.35
CA MET A 242 2.82 2.04 4.22
C MET A 242 3.13 0.76 3.44
N MET A 243 2.33 0.45 2.41
CA MET A 243 2.53 -0.72 1.56
C MET A 243 3.78 -0.59 0.67
N VAL A 244 4.09 0.61 0.16
CA VAL A 244 5.31 0.87 -0.62
C VAL A 244 6.57 0.66 0.24
N ASP A 245 6.53 1.08 1.50
CA ASP A 245 7.59 0.83 2.49
C ASP A 245 7.72 -0.65 2.92
N GLY A 246 6.83 -1.54 2.45
CA GLY A 246 6.79 -2.94 2.86
C GLY A 246 6.17 -3.19 4.24
N ASN A 247 5.58 -2.18 4.87
CA ASN A 247 4.93 -2.27 6.18
C ASN A 247 3.48 -2.77 6.05
N TYR A 248 3.28 -3.91 5.39
CA TYR A 248 1.96 -4.43 5.02
C TYR A 248 1.04 -4.66 6.21
N ARG A 249 1.54 -5.31 7.27
CA ARG A 249 0.75 -5.59 8.48
C ARG A 249 0.25 -4.32 9.16
N ASN A 250 1.07 -3.28 9.21
CA ASN A 250 0.66 -2.01 9.82
C ASN A 250 -0.35 -1.28 8.93
N ALA A 251 -0.23 -1.37 7.60
CA ALA A 251 -1.23 -0.85 6.67
C ALA A 251 -2.61 -1.49 6.87
N VAL A 252 -2.66 -2.82 7.05
CA VAL A 252 -3.90 -3.56 7.35
C VAL A 252 -4.50 -3.09 8.67
N LYS A 253 -3.69 -3.06 9.74
CA LYS A 253 -4.13 -2.63 11.07
C LYS A 253 -4.64 -1.20 11.11
N LEU A 254 -4.03 -0.28 10.34
CA LEU A 254 -4.47 1.10 10.26
C LEU A 254 -5.93 1.17 9.83
N VAL A 255 -6.27 0.53 8.69
CA VAL A 255 -7.63 0.61 8.13
C VAL A 255 -8.66 -0.05 9.05
N ILE A 256 -8.34 -1.21 9.63
CA ILE A 256 -9.19 -1.89 10.62
C ILE A 256 -9.42 -0.98 11.83
N HIS A 257 -8.36 -0.46 12.43
CA HIS A 257 -8.44 0.41 13.60
C HIS A 257 -9.27 1.66 13.33
N LEU A 258 -9.10 2.32 12.18
CA LEU A 258 -9.85 3.53 11.85
C LEU A 258 -11.36 3.25 11.81
N ARG A 259 -11.76 2.15 11.15
CA ARG A 259 -13.17 1.76 11.09
C ARG A 259 -13.73 1.34 12.46
N GLU A 260 -12.98 0.55 13.23
CA GLU A 260 -13.37 0.14 14.59
C GLU A 260 -13.47 1.34 15.55
N SER A 261 -12.72 2.41 15.29
CA SER A 261 -12.83 3.69 16.01
C SER A 261 -14.05 4.53 15.62
N GLY A 262 -14.92 4.02 14.73
CA GLY A 262 -16.11 4.72 14.24
C GLY A 262 -15.84 5.75 13.15
N LEU A 263 -14.61 5.85 12.64
CA LEU A 263 -14.30 6.68 11.47
C LEU A 263 -14.73 5.94 10.20
N LYS A 264 -14.85 6.69 9.10
CA LYS A 264 -15.28 6.15 7.80
C LYS A 264 -14.14 6.21 6.78
N PRO A 265 -13.20 5.22 6.79
CA PRO A 265 -12.24 5.06 5.71
C PRO A 265 -12.92 4.96 4.35
N GLU A 266 -12.23 5.39 3.30
CA GLU A 266 -12.76 5.29 1.95
C GLU A 266 -12.78 3.83 1.49
N ILE A 267 -13.73 3.46 0.62
CA ILE A 267 -13.85 2.08 0.11
C ILE A 267 -12.54 1.57 -0.50
N TYR A 268 -11.81 2.45 -1.19
CA TYR A 268 -10.50 2.14 -1.76
C TYR A 268 -9.42 1.83 -0.71
N ALA A 269 -9.51 2.40 0.50
CA ALA A 269 -8.60 2.08 1.59
C ALA A 269 -8.69 0.60 1.99
N TYR A 270 -9.91 0.06 2.09
CA TYR A 270 -10.11 -1.38 2.33
C TYR A 270 -9.50 -2.23 1.20
N LEU A 271 -9.69 -1.83 -0.06
CA LEU A 271 -9.10 -2.55 -1.20
C LEU A 271 -7.57 -2.52 -1.18
N ILE A 272 -6.95 -1.41 -0.77
CA ILE A 272 -5.49 -1.30 -0.61
C ILE A 272 -5.02 -2.17 0.57
N ALA A 273 -5.73 -2.15 1.70
CA ALA A 273 -5.44 -3.02 2.84
C ALA A 273 -5.56 -4.51 2.49
N MET A 274 -6.57 -4.92 1.72
CA MET A 274 -6.67 -6.29 1.23
C MET A 274 -5.47 -6.67 0.33
N THR A 275 -5.00 -5.75 -0.52
CA THR A 275 -3.75 -5.96 -1.29
C THR A 275 -2.54 -6.11 -0.36
N ALA A 276 -2.48 -5.34 0.74
CA ALA A 276 -1.44 -5.48 1.75
C ALA A 276 -1.48 -6.85 2.45
N VAL A 277 -2.67 -7.40 2.76
CA VAL A 277 -2.82 -8.79 3.29
C VAL A 277 -2.19 -9.80 2.32
N VAL A 278 -2.48 -9.70 1.01
CA VAL A 278 -1.91 -10.59 0.00
C VAL A 278 -0.38 -10.50 -0.04
N LYS A 279 0.17 -9.27 0.00
CA LYS A 279 1.62 -9.07 0.01
C LYS A 279 2.29 -9.63 1.27
N GLU A 280 1.68 -9.42 2.44
CA GLU A 280 2.16 -9.97 3.71
C GLU A 280 2.17 -11.50 3.69
N LEU A 281 1.07 -12.14 3.26
CA LEU A 281 0.99 -13.59 3.11
C LEU A 281 2.02 -14.13 2.11
N ASN A 282 2.30 -13.40 1.04
CA ASN A 282 3.33 -13.79 0.09
C ASN A 282 4.73 -13.76 0.71
N GLU A 283 5.10 -12.69 1.43
CA GLU A 283 6.38 -12.62 2.15
C GLU A 283 6.49 -13.68 3.24
N PHE A 284 5.41 -13.88 4.00
CA PHE A 284 5.29 -14.96 4.97
C PHE A 284 5.52 -16.35 4.34
N SER A 285 4.91 -16.61 3.17
CA SER A 285 5.12 -17.87 2.45
C SER A 285 6.56 -18.07 1.97
N LYS A 286 7.27 -16.99 1.64
CA LYS A 286 8.69 -17.03 1.24
C LYS A 286 9.58 -17.29 2.46
N ALA A 287 9.30 -16.63 3.58
CA ALA A 287 9.99 -16.85 4.85
C ALA A 287 9.83 -18.32 5.30
N LEU A 288 8.62 -18.87 5.26
CA LEU A 288 8.36 -20.26 5.62
C LEU A 288 9.07 -21.26 4.70
N ARG A 289 9.19 -20.96 3.41
CA ARG A 289 9.98 -21.77 2.46
C ARG A 289 11.46 -21.78 2.79
N LYS A 290 12.04 -20.62 3.16
CA LYS A 290 13.44 -20.53 3.61
C LYS A 290 13.65 -21.33 4.89
N LEU A 291 12.75 -21.20 5.86
CA LEU A 291 12.77 -21.94 7.13
C LEU A 291 12.78 -23.45 6.91
N LYS A 292 11.86 -23.97 6.07
CA LYS A 292 11.84 -25.40 5.68
C LYS A 292 13.10 -25.84 4.95
N GLY A 293 13.77 -24.93 4.23
CA GLY A 293 15.06 -25.19 3.60
C GLY A 293 16.17 -25.44 4.62
N TYR A 294 16.25 -24.62 5.67
CA TYR A 294 17.25 -24.77 6.74
C TYR A 294 17.08 -26.06 7.55
N SER A 295 15.84 -26.48 7.80
CA SER A 295 15.57 -27.77 8.46
C SER A 295 16.06 -28.94 7.63
N ARG A 296 15.89 -28.89 6.29
CA ARG A 296 16.34 -29.96 5.38
C ARG A 296 17.86 -30.03 5.24
N SER A 297 18.58 -28.92 5.44
CA SER A 297 20.04 -28.90 5.44
C SER A 297 20.66 -29.21 6.80
N GLY A 298 19.85 -29.55 7.81
CA GLY A 298 20.31 -29.86 9.17
C GLY A 298 20.88 -28.66 9.92
N MET A 299 20.66 -27.43 9.43
CA MET A 299 21.19 -26.21 10.04
C MET A 299 20.31 -25.68 11.18
N VAL A 300 19.05 -26.11 11.26
CA VAL A 300 18.10 -25.78 12.33
C VAL A 300 17.34 -27.07 12.69
N THR A 301 17.10 -27.31 13.99
CA THR A 301 16.22 -28.38 14.46
C THR A 301 14.80 -28.20 13.92
N GLU A 302 13.99 -29.26 13.86
CA GLU A 302 12.57 -29.10 13.52
C GLU A 302 11.91 -28.08 14.47
N LEU A 303 10.92 -27.32 13.95
CA LEU A 303 10.18 -26.37 14.77
C LEU A 303 9.48 -27.13 15.90
N ASP A 304 9.58 -26.61 17.12
CA ASP A 304 8.78 -27.11 18.22
C ASP A 304 7.29 -26.80 18.02
N ALA A 305 6.45 -27.45 18.82
CA ALA A 305 5.00 -27.33 18.70
C ALA A 305 4.51 -25.88 18.90
N GLU A 306 5.16 -25.11 19.79
CA GLU A 306 4.81 -23.71 20.07
C GLU A 306 5.06 -22.80 18.86
N ASN A 307 6.22 -22.95 18.19
CA ASN A 307 6.53 -22.18 17.00
C ASN A 307 5.62 -22.54 15.81
N VAL A 308 5.18 -23.80 15.70
CA VAL A 308 4.19 -24.21 14.71
C VAL A 308 2.85 -23.51 14.96
N GLU A 309 2.38 -23.49 16.21
CA GLU A 309 1.14 -22.80 16.58
C GLU A 309 1.21 -21.29 16.29
N LEU A 310 2.34 -20.64 16.57
CA LEU A 310 2.55 -19.22 16.26
C LEU A 310 2.48 -18.93 14.76
N VAL A 311 3.06 -19.79 13.92
CA VAL A 311 3.02 -19.68 12.45
C VAL A 311 1.59 -19.83 11.93
N GLU A 312 0.85 -20.82 12.43
CA GLU A 312 -0.54 -21.07 12.05
C GLU A 312 -1.48 -19.95 12.51
N LYS A 313 -1.29 -19.45 13.74
CA LYS A 313 -2.04 -18.32 14.28
C LYS A 313 -1.80 -17.06 13.46
N TYR A 314 -0.53 -16.73 13.16
CA TYR A 314 -0.20 -15.56 12.35
C TYR A 314 -0.88 -15.58 10.99
N GLN A 315 -0.86 -16.73 10.30
CA GLN A 315 -1.53 -16.88 9.01
C GLN A 315 -3.06 -16.76 9.15
N SER A 316 -3.63 -17.36 10.20
CA SER A 316 -5.07 -17.32 10.46
C SER A 316 -5.58 -15.91 10.77
N ASP A 317 -4.83 -15.15 11.57
CA ASP A 317 -5.13 -13.75 11.88
C ASP A 317 -5.14 -12.89 10.59
N LEU A 318 -4.13 -13.05 9.72
CA LEU A 318 -4.09 -12.33 8.43
C LEU A 318 -5.26 -12.70 7.50
N LEU A 319 -5.66 -13.98 7.48
CA LEU A 319 -6.82 -14.41 6.71
C LEU A 319 -8.12 -13.81 7.27
N ALA A 320 -8.25 -13.74 8.60
CA ALA A 320 -9.39 -13.12 9.25
C ALA A 320 -9.47 -11.63 8.94
N ASP A 321 -8.35 -10.91 8.98
CA ASP A 321 -8.26 -9.49 8.59
C ASP A 321 -8.72 -9.28 7.14
N GLY A 322 -8.26 -10.12 6.21
CA GLY A 322 -8.64 -10.03 4.79
C GLY A 322 -10.13 -10.32 4.53
N VAL A 323 -10.73 -11.26 5.26
CA VAL A 323 -12.17 -11.53 5.22
C VAL A 323 -12.98 -10.42 5.88
N CYS A 324 -12.47 -9.83 6.96
CA CYS A 324 -13.10 -8.69 7.62
C CYS A 324 -13.18 -7.49 6.66
N LEU A 325 -12.05 -7.13 6.05
CA LEU A 325 -11.95 -6.05 5.05
C LEU A 325 -12.85 -6.30 3.83
N SER A 326 -12.97 -7.55 3.36
CA SER A 326 -13.84 -7.86 2.22
C SER A 326 -15.32 -7.68 2.55
N SER A 327 -15.74 -8.10 3.75
CA SER A 327 -17.12 -7.93 4.20
C SER A 327 -17.53 -6.45 4.24
N TRP A 328 -16.61 -5.60 4.65
CA TRP A 328 -16.77 -4.14 4.70
C TRP A 328 -16.90 -3.51 3.32
N VAL A 329 -16.09 -3.93 2.35
CA VAL A 329 -16.25 -3.49 0.95
C VAL A 329 -17.58 -3.95 0.36
N ILE A 330 -18.05 -5.15 0.71
CA ILE A 330 -19.33 -5.67 0.21
C ILE A 330 -20.53 -4.91 0.81
N GLN A 331 -20.44 -4.53 2.09
CA GLN A 331 -21.48 -3.78 2.81
C GLN A 331 -21.62 -2.33 2.35
N GLU A 332 -20.51 -1.65 2.07
CA GLU A 332 -20.49 -0.21 1.77
C GLU A 332 -20.25 0.11 0.29
N GLY A 333 -19.66 -0.83 -0.44
CA GLY A 333 -19.24 -0.64 -1.83
C GLY A 333 -20.34 -0.95 -2.84
N SER A 334 -20.12 -0.48 -4.07
CA SER A 334 -21.00 -0.81 -5.19
C SER A 334 -20.78 -2.26 -5.65
N PRO A 335 -21.81 -2.93 -6.21
CA PRO A 335 -21.67 -4.28 -6.77
C PRO A 335 -20.57 -4.42 -7.84
N ALA A 336 -20.20 -3.32 -8.51
CA ALA A 336 -19.10 -3.27 -9.46
C ALA A 336 -17.74 -3.66 -8.84
N LEU A 337 -17.59 -3.53 -7.51
CA LEU A 337 -16.38 -3.90 -6.79
C LEU A 337 -16.34 -5.37 -6.37
N TYR A 338 -17.43 -6.13 -6.46
CA TYR A 338 -17.47 -7.50 -5.94
C TYR A 338 -16.49 -8.42 -6.65
N GLY A 339 -16.38 -8.32 -7.99
CA GLY A 339 -15.37 -9.08 -8.73
C GLY A 339 -13.93 -8.70 -8.34
N VAL A 340 -13.70 -7.46 -7.91
CA VAL A 340 -12.40 -6.95 -7.44
C VAL A 340 -12.08 -7.46 -6.03
N VAL A 341 -13.09 -7.64 -5.18
CA VAL A 341 -12.99 -8.24 -3.84
C VAL A 341 -12.68 -9.73 -3.94
N HIS A 342 -13.45 -10.50 -4.72
CA HIS A 342 -13.25 -11.94 -4.86
C HIS A 342 -11.88 -12.28 -5.49
N GLU A 343 -11.38 -11.44 -6.41
CA GLU A 343 -10.02 -11.59 -6.95
C GLU A 343 -8.94 -11.43 -5.86
N ARG A 344 -9.09 -10.45 -4.96
CA ARG A 344 -8.15 -10.27 -3.85
C ARG A 344 -8.23 -11.41 -2.84
N LEU A 345 -9.44 -11.88 -2.53
CA LEU A 345 -9.63 -13.06 -1.66
C LEU A 345 -9.02 -14.32 -2.30
N LEU A 346 -9.19 -14.50 -3.61
CA LEU A 346 -8.56 -15.60 -4.35
C LEU A 346 -7.02 -15.54 -4.22
N ALA A 347 -6.42 -14.38 -4.48
CA ALA A 347 -4.98 -14.20 -4.33
C ALA A 347 -4.51 -14.45 -2.88
N MET A 348 -5.27 -14.00 -1.89
CA MET A 348 -5.02 -14.21 -0.48
C MET A 348 -5.00 -15.70 -0.13
N TYR A 349 -6.04 -16.45 -0.50
CA TYR A 349 -6.12 -17.89 -0.26
C TYR A 349 -5.06 -18.68 -1.03
N ILE A 350 -4.69 -18.26 -2.24
CA ILE A 350 -3.56 -18.83 -2.98
C ILE A 350 -2.25 -18.67 -2.20
N CYS A 351 -1.95 -17.46 -1.72
CA CYS A 351 -0.74 -17.19 -0.93
C CYS A 351 -0.70 -17.99 0.38
N ALA A 352 -1.85 -18.17 1.02
CA ALA A 352 -1.98 -18.99 2.23
C ALA A 352 -1.97 -20.51 1.93
N GLY A 353 -2.14 -20.92 0.67
CA GLY A 353 -2.25 -22.32 0.29
C GLY A 353 -3.59 -22.95 0.70
N ARG A 354 -4.67 -22.18 0.77
CA ARG A 354 -6.02 -22.64 1.16
C ARG A 354 -6.83 -23.03 -0.09
N GLY A 355 -6.70 -24.28 -0.54
CA GLY A 355 -7.23 -24.73 -1.84
C GLY A 355 -8.74 -24.62 -1.97
N LEU A 356 -9.48 -25.13 -0.98
CA LEU A 356 -10.95 -25.12 -0.98
C LEU A 356 -11.52 -23.70 -0.96
N ASP A 357 -10.92 -22.81 -0.16
CA ASP A 357 -11.34 -21.41 -0.06
C ASP A 357 -11.04 -20.65 -1.36
N ALA A 358 -9.87 -20.91 -1.97
CA ALA A 358 -9.51 -20.35 -3.27
C ALA A 358 -10.44 -20.84 -4.39
N GLU A 359 -10.80 -22.13 -4.41
CA GLU A 359 -11.77 -22.66 -5.36
C GLU A 359 -13.13 -21.97 -5.20
N ARG A 360 -13.60 -21.78 -3.97
CA ARG A 360 -14.84 -21.04 -3.70
C ARG A 360 -14.79 -19.64 -4.32
N GLN A 361 -13.67 -18.92 -4.18
CA GLN A 361 -13.56 -17.58 -4.77
C GLN A 361 -13.58 -17.60 -6.31
N LEU A 362 -13.05 -18.64 -6.97
CA LEU A 362 -13.20 -18.80 -8.43
C LEU A 362 -14.68 -18.90 -8.84
N TRP A 363 -15.49 -19.59 -8.04
CA TRP A 363 -16.93 -19.68 -8.25
C TRP A 363 -17.64 -18.34 -8.01
N GLU A 364 -17.34 -17.65 -6.90
CA GLU A 364 -17.92 -16.34 -6.60
C GLU A 364 -17.59 -15.30 -7.70
N MET A 365 -16.34 -15.28 -8.19
CA MET A 365 -15.95 -14.43 -9.32
C MET A 365 -16.82 -14.68 -10.55
N LYS A 366 -17.07 -15.96 -10.87
CA LYS A 366 -17.93 -16.34 -12.00
C LYS A 366 -19.38 -15.88 -11.80
N LEU A 367 -19.91 -15.98 -10.58
CA LEU A 367 -21.28 -15.53 -10.26
C LEU A 367 -21.45 -14.02 -10.43
N VAL A 368 -20.42 -13.23 -10.11
CA VAL A 368 -20.43 -11.77 -10.30
C VAL A 368 -19.98 -11.34 -11.71
N GLY A 369 -19.91 -12.27 -12.66
CA GLY A 369 -19.61 -11.98 -14.07
C GLY A 369 -18.15 -11.66 -14.38
N LYS A 370 -17.22 -12.01 -13.49
CA LYS A 370 -15.78 -11.80 -13.69
C LYS A 370 -15.05 -13.12 -13.84
N GLU A 371 -14.34 -13.29 -14.94
CA GLU A 371 -13.55 -14.51 -15.17
C GLU A 371 -12.12 -14.35 -14.61
N ALA A 372 -11.69 -15.31 -13.81
CA ALA A 372 -10.30 -15.37 -13.36
C ALA A 372 -9.39 -15.89 -14.49
N ASP A 373 -8.14 -15.40 -14.51
CA ASP A 373 -7.12 -15.89 -15.42
C ASP A 373 -6.94 -17.41 -15.28
N GLY A 374 -6.74 -18.10 -16.40
CA GLY A 374 -6.51 -19.53 -16.41
C GLY A 374 -5.35 -19.92 -15.51
N ASP A 375 -4.30 -19.11 -15.44
CA ASP A 375 -3.13 -19.41 -14.62
C ASP A 375 -3.46 -19.48 -13.12
N LEU A 376 -4.45 -18.71 -12.66
CA LEU A 376 -4.96 -18.81 -11.29
C LEU A 376 -5.71 -20.13 -11.06
N TYR A 377 -6.48 -20.62 -12.04
CA TYR A 377 -7.11 -21.94 -11.97
C TYR A 377 -6.07 -23.07 -11.84
N ASP A 378 -4.99 -23.01 -12.60
CA ASP A 378 -3.91 -24.01 -12.54
C ASP A 378 -3.24 -24.01 -11.16
N ILE A 379 -3.04 -22.82 -10.56
CA ILE A 379 -2.47 -22.68 -9.21
C ILE A 379 -3.41 -23.28 -8.17
N VAL A 380 -4.71 -22.94 -8.20
CA VAL A 380 -5.70 -23.49 -7.26
C VAL A 380 -5.81 -25.01 -7.39
N LEU A 381 -5.78 -25.54 -8.63
CA LEU A 381 -5.76 -26.98 -8.90
C LEU A 381 -4.54 -27.65 -8.24
N ALA A 382 -3.36 -27.07 -8.38
CA ALA A 382 -2.14 -27.59 -7.77
C ALA A 382 -2.17 -27.54 -6.24
N ILE A 383 -2.76 -26.49 -5.64
CA ILE A 383 -2.92 -26.39 -4.18
C ILE A 383 -3.88 -27.48 -3.68
N CYS A 384 -5.05 -27.62 -4.29
CA CYS A 384 -6.03 -28.66 -3.92
C CYS A 384 -5.43 -30.06 -4.04
N ALA A 385 -4.68 -30.32 -5.11
CA ALA A 385 -3.98 -31.59 -5.31
C ALA A 385 -2.91 -31.85 -4.23
N SER A 386 -2.17 -30.82 -3.81
CA SER A 386 -1.19 -30.94 -2.73
C SER A 386 -1.81 -31.22 -1.35
N GLN A 387 -3.12 -31.00 -1.21
CA GLN A 387 -3.92 -31.26 -0.01
C GLN A 387 -4.77 -32.52 -0.10
N LYS A 388 -4.70 -33.23 -1.24
CA LYS A 388 -5.54 -34.40 -1.55
C LYS A 388 -7.05 -34.11 -1.57
N GLU A 389 -7.44 -32.90 -1.96
CA GLU A 389 -8.84 -32.49 -2.09
C GLU A 389 -9.46 -33.01 -3.40
N ALA A 390 -9.71 -34.32 -3.46
CA ALA A 390 -10.14 -35.01 -4.69
C ALA A 390 -11.42 -34.42 -5.31
N SER A 391 -12.37 -33.97 -4.49
CA SER A 391 -13.64 -33.39 -4.97
C SER A 391 -13.42 -32.05 -5.68
N ALA A 392 -12.59 -31.18 -5.11
CA ALA A 392 -12.19 -29.90 -5.71
C ALA A 392 -11.39 -30.11 -6.99
N VAL A 393 -10.42 -31.03 -6.95
CA VAL A 393 -9.63 -31.40 -8.14
C VAL A 393 -10.52 -31.87 -9.28
N ALA A 394 -11.51 -32.73 -9.00
CA ALA A 394 -12.45 -33.21 -10.01
C ALA A 394 -13.26 -32.06 -10.63
N ARG A 395 -13.81 -31.15 -9.81
CA ARG A 395 -14.56 -29.99 -10.31
C ARG A 395 -13.69 -29.08 -11.18
N LEU A 396 -12.48 -28.75 -10.74
CA LEU A 396 -11.54 -27.91 -11.49
C LEU A 396 -11.09 -28.57 -12.81
N LEU A 397 -10.97 -29.90 -12.84
CA LEU A 397 -10.61 -30.64 -14.05
C LEU A 397 -11.68 -30.59 -15.15
N THR A 398 -12.97 -30.48 -14.81
CA THR A 398 -14.05 -30.37 -15.82
C THR A 398 -13.82 -29.21 -16.79
N ARG A 399 -13.27 -28.09 -16.30
CA ARG A 399 -12.94 -26.92 -17.12
C ARG A 399 -11.80 -27.21 -18.11
N ILE A 400 -10.89 -28.12 -17.78
CA ILE A 400 -9.71 -28.43 -18.59
C ILE A 400 -10.06 -29.37 -19.75
N GLU A 401 -11.11 -30.17 -19.62
CA GLU A 401 -11.51 -31.15 -20.63
C GLU A 401 -11.84 -30.51 -21.99
N VAL A 402 -12.48 -29.33 -21.95
CA VAL A 402 -12.88 -28.54 -23.12
C VAL A 402 -11.77 -27.65 -23.70
N THR A 403 -10.56 -27.68 -23.12
CA THR A 403 -9.44 -26.84 -23.58
C THR A 403 -8.57 -27.54 -24.62
N GLY A 404 -7.87 -26.74 -25.44
CA GLY A 404 -6.90 -27.23 -26.41
C GLY A 404 -5.71 -27.96 -25.76
N SER A 405 -5.04 -28.80 -26.55
CA SER A 405 -3.96 -29.70 -26.10
C SER A 405 -2.85 -29.00 -25.29
N MET A 406 -2.40 -27.82 -25.73
CA MET A 406 -1.35 -27.07 -25.04
C MET A 406 -1.77 -26.60 -23.63
N ARG A 407 -3.00 -26.08 -23.50
CA ARG A 407 -3.54 -25.64 -22.21
C ARG A 407 -3.74 -26.84 -21.28
N LYS A 408 -4.27 -27.94 -21.81
CA LYS A 408 -4.45 -29.21 -21.10
C LYS A 408 -3.14 -29.76 -20.56
N LYS A 409 -2.06 -29.72 -21.36
CA LYS A 409 -0.70 -30.09 -20.91
C LYS A 409 -0.26 -29.22 -19.73
N LYS A 410 -0.39 -27.89 -19.84
CA LYS A 410 -0.01 -26.96 -18.77
C LYS A 410 -0.75 -27.27 -17.46
N SER A 411 -2.07 -27.41 -17.50
CA SER A 411 -2.87 -27.67 -16.30
C SER A 411 -2.57 -29.04 -15.67
N LEU A 412 -2.37 -30.09 -16.48
CA LEU A 412 -1.98 -31.41 -15.97
C LEU A 412 -0.57 -31.42 -15.37
N SER A 413 0.37 -30.64 -15.91
CA SER A 413 1.69 -30.43 -15.29
C SER A 413 1.58 -29.74 -13.93
N TRP A 414 0.69 -28.76 -13.77
CA TRP A 414 0.42 -28.12 -12.48
C TRP A 414 -0.20 -29.10 -11.48
N LEU A 415 -1.19 -29.88 -11.91
CA LEU A 415 -1.82 -30.93 -11.10
C LEU A 415 -0.77 -31.93 -10.58
N LEU A 416 0.08 -32.42 -11.50
CA LEU A 416 1.16 -33.35 -11.21
C LEU A 416 2.13 -32.80 -10.15
N ARG A 417 2.58 -31.56 -10.33
CA ARG A 417 3.48 -30.87 -9.38
C ARG A 417 2.80 -30.63 -8.03
N GLY A 418 1.49 -30.37 -8.02
CA GLY A 418 0.68 -30.29 -6.81
C GLY A 418 0.73 -31.58 -6.00
N TYR A 419 0.40 -32.72 -6.63
CA TYR A 419 0.48 -34.03 -5.97
C TYR A 419 1.91 -34.40 -5.51
N ILE A 420 2.93 -34.11 -6.33
CA ILE A 420 4.34 -34.30 -5.93
C ILE A 420 4.67 -33.49 -4.68
N LYS A 421 4.23 -32.23 -4.61
CA LYS A 421 4.47 -31.33 -3.47
C LYS A 421 3.75 -31.82 -2.19
N GLY A 422 2.55 -32.36 -2.31
CA GLY A 422 1.80 -32.98 -1.21
C GLY A 422 2.32 -34.37 -0.81
N GLY A 423 3.21 -34.98 -1.60
CA GLY A 423 3.69 -36.35 -1.38
C GLY A 423 2.66 -37.42 -1.76
N HIS A 424 1.68 -37.08 -2.59
CA HIS A 424 0.63 -37.96 -3.10
C HIS A 424 1.09 -38.62 -4.41
N TYR A 425 2.10 -39.49 -4.33
CA TYR A 425 2.79 -40.00 -5.51
C TYR A 425 1.96 -41.01 -6.33
N GLY A 426 0.93 -41.63 -5.75
CA GLY A 426 0.01 -42.51 -6.49
C GLY A 426 -0.81 -41.72 -7.49
N GLU A 427 -1.48 -40.67 -7.02
CA GLU A 427 -2.27 -39.74 -7.82
C GLU A 427 -1.39 -38.99 -8.83
N ALA A 428 -0.14 -38.67 -8.46
CA ALA A 428 0.84 -38.12 -9.39
C ALA A 428 1.16 -39.10 -10.54
N ALA A 429 1.35 -40.38 -10.25
CA ALA A 429 1.60 -41.40 -11.27
C ALA A 429 0.41 -41.60 -12.20
N GLU A 430 -0.82 -41.59 -11.67
CA GLU A 430 -2.04 -41.64 -12.46
C GLU A 430 -2.16 -40.43 -13.39
N THR A 431 -1.84 -39.23 -12.88
CA THR A 431 -1.83 -38.01 -13.69
C THR A 431 -0.82 -38.10 -14.82
N LEU A 432 0.38 -38.62 -14.54
CA LEU A 432 1.43 -38.83 -15.54
C LEU A 432 0.98 -39.83 -16.62
N ILE A 433 0.38 -40.95 -16.24
CA ILE A 433 -0.18 -41.93 -17.18
C ILE A 433 -1.28 -41.28 -18.04
N LYS A 434 -2.19 -40.52 -17.43
CA LYS A 434 -3.23 -39.77 -18.15
C LYS A 434 -2.64 -38.81 -19.17
N MET A 435 -1.55 -38.10 -18.85
CA MET A 435 -0.86 -37.26 -19.83
C MET A 435 -0.35 -38.08 -21.02
N LEU A 436 0.29 -39.23 -20.78
CA LEU A 436 0.78 -40.10 -21.85
C LEU A 436 -0.35 -40.66 -22.72
N ASP A 437 -1.47 -41.06 -22.12
CA ASP A 437 -2.64 -41.58 -22.82
C ASP A 437 -3.31 -40.51 -23.70
N LEU A 438 -3.19 -39.23 -23.32
CA LEU A 438 -3.62 -38.09 -24.12
C LEU A 438 -2.58 -37.64 -25.18
N GLY A 439 -1.46 -38.37 -25.32
CA GLY A 439 -0.36 -37.99 -26.21
C GLY A 439 0.44 -36.77 -25.75
N LEU A 440 0.33 -36.39 -24.47
CA LEU A 440 1.01 -35.24 -23.88
C LEU A 440 2.29 -35.72 -23.19
N SER A 441 3.44 -35.21 -23.65
CA SER A 441 4.74 -35.58 -23.06
C SER A 441 4.98 -34.86 -21.72
N PRO A 442 5.10 -35.59 -20.59
CA PRO A 442 5.44 -35.01 -19.28
C PRO A 442 6.92 -34.64 -19.19
N ASP A 443 7.22 -33.57 -18.45
CA ASP A 443 8.59 -33.08 -18.30
C ASP A 443 9.48 -34.13 -17.59
N TYR A 444 10.76 -34.19 -17.98
CA TYR A 444 11.71 -35.18 -17.45
C TYR A 444 11.82 -35.12 -15.92
N LEU A 445 11.95 -33.91 -15.36
CA LEU A 445 12.07 -33.71 -13.92
C LEU A 445 10.83 -34.17 -13.16
N ASP A 446 9.63 -33.95 -13.72
CA ASP A 446 8.39 -34.40 -13.11
C ASP A 446 8.32 -35.94 -13.08
N ARG A 447 8.70 -36.60 -14.18
CA ARG A 447 8.80 -38.09 -14.24
C ARG A 447 9.75 -38.64 -13.18
N VAL A 448 10.96 -38.07 -13.07
CA VAL A 448 11.96 -38.48 -12.08
C VAL A 448 11.44 -38.29 -10.65
N ALA A 449 10.81 -37.16 -10.36
CA ALA A 449 10.27 -36.86 -9.04
C ALA A 449 9.19 -37.87 -8.60
N VAL A 450 8.26 -38.23 -9.50
CA VAL A 450 7.24 -39.26 -9.21
C VAL A 450 7.90 -40.63 -8.96
N MET A 451 8.80 -41.06 -9.84
CA MET A 451 9.47 -42.36 -9.69
C MET A 451 10.27 -42.45 -8.39
N GLN A 452 11.02 -41.40 -8.04
CA GLN A 452 11.78 -41.36 -6.79
C GLN A 452 10.85 -41.36 -5.56
N GLY A 453 9.75 -40.62 -5.63
CA GLY A 453 8.74 -40.56 -4.58
C GLY A 453 8.09 -41.92 -4.31
N LEU A 454 7.62 -42.59 -5.36
CA LEU A 454 7.08 -43.95 -5.28
C LEU A 454 8.11 -44.96 -4.78
N ARG A 455 9.35 -44.89 -5.28
CA ARG A 455 10.43 -45.79 -4.85
C ARG A 455 10.73 -45.66 -3.36
N LYS A 456 10.79 -44.43 -2.81
CA LYS A 456 11.01 -44.21 -1.37
C LYS A 456 9.89 -44.79 -0.51
N ARG A 457 8.68 -44.93 -1.07
CA ARG A 457 7.49 -45.43 -0.38
C ARG A 457 7.08 -46.83 -0.84
N ILE A 458 7.96 -47.55 -1.53
CA ILE A 458 7.66 -48.87 -2.13
C ILE A 458 7.34 -49.95 -1.09
N GLN A 459 7.75 -49.76 0.16
CA GLN A 459 7.44 -50.67 1.27
C GLN A 459 6.00 -50.52 1.79
N GLN A 460 5.29 -49.45 1.41
CA GLN A 460 3.87 -49.28 1.74
C GLN A 460 2.99 -50.01 0.71
N TRP A 461 1.90 -50.62 1.19
CA TRP A 461 0.96 -51.35 0.36
C TRP A 461 0.32 -50.44 -0.72
N GLY A 462 0.08 -50.96 -1.93
CA GLY A 462 -0.45 -50.20 -3.08
C GLY A 462 0.61 -49.46 -3.92
N ASN A 463 1.66 -48.91 -3.30
CA ASN A 463 2.69 -48.13 -4.03
C ASN A 463 3.54 -48.97 -4.99
N VAL A 464 3.70 -50.27 -4.72
CA VAL A 464 4.40 -51.21 -5.61
C VAL A 464 3.67 -51.33 -6.93
N GLU A 465 2.34 -51.47 -6.91
CA GLU A 465 1.53 -51.62 -8.11
C GLU A 465 1.54 -50.34 -8.95
N SER A 466 1.35 -49.18 -8.32
CA SER A 466 1.46 -47.88 -8.99
C SER A 466 2.84 -47.68 -9.61
N TYR A 467 3.91 -48.07 -8.91
CA TYR A 467 5.28 -48.00 -9.43
C TYR A 467 5.49 -48.90 -10.64
N LEU A 468 5.07 -50.16 -10.57
CA LEU A 468 5.17 -51.12 -11.66
C LEU A 468 4.38 -50.68 -12.89
N LYS A 469 3.13 -50.22 -12.67
CA LYS A 469 2.26 -49.70 -13.73
C LYS A 469 2.90 -48.51 -14.44
N LEU A 470 3.46 -47.57 -13.66
CA LEU A 470 4.14 -46.39 -14.21
C LEU A 470 5.41 -46.78 -14.99
N CYS A 471 6.26 -47.65 -14.45
CA CYS A 471 7.46 -48.14 -15.13
C CYS A 471 7.13 -48.81 -16.46
N LYS A 472 6.14 -49.71 -16.46
CA LYS A 472 5.68 -50.35 -17.69
C LYS A 472 5.23 -49.32 -18.71
N ARG A 473 4.35 -48.39 -18.33
CA ARG A 473 3.82 -47.39 -19.25
C ARG A 473 4.92 -46.49 -19.82
N LEU A 474 5.89 -46.07 -18.99
CA LEU A 474 7.04 -45.28 -19.44
C LEU A 474 7.96 -46.05 -20.38
N SER A 475 8.13 -47.36 -20.17
CA SER A 475 8.89 -48.24 -21.06
C SER A 475 8.18 -48.41 -22.40
N ASP A 476 6.85 -48.62 -22.39
CA ASP A 476 6.02 -48.77 -23.60
C ASP A 476 6.12 -47.54 -24.52
N VAL A 477 6.35 -46.35 -23.97
CA VAL A 477 6.55 -45.09 -24.73
C VAL A 477 8.03 -44.71 -24.91
N ASN A 478 8.97 -45.62 -24.64
CA ASN A 478 10.42 -45.44 -24.76
C ASN A 478 10.98 -44.24 -23.97
N LEU A 479 10.35 -43.89 -22.84
CA LEU A 479 10.77 -42.79 -21.98
C LEU A 479 11.75 -43.22 -20.87
N ILE A 480 11.83 -44.52 -20.59
CA ILE A 480 12.83 -45.15 -19.72
C ILE A 480 13.33 -46.44 -20.39
N GLY A 481 14.51 -46.91 -19.98
CA GLY A 481 14.98 -48.24 -20.36
C GLY A 481 14.23 -49.37 -19.65
N PRO A 482 14.43 -50.63 -20.09
CA PRO A 482 13.81 -51.79 -19.47
C PRO A 482 14.17 -51.87 -17.98
N SER A 483 13.16 -52.11 -17.14
CA SER A 483 13.31 -52.02 -15.68
C SER A 483 13.41 -53.41 -15.05
N LEU A 484 14.50 -53.66 -14.31
CA LEU A 484 14.68 -54.90 -13.53
C LEU A 484 14.09 -54.74 -12.13
N LEU A 485 13.04 -55.49 -11.82
CA LEU A 485 12.46 -55.56 -10.49
C LEU A 485 13.05 -56.74 -9.71
N TYR A 486 13.60 -56.45 -8.52
CA TYR A 486 13.99 -57.45 -7.53
C TYR A 486 12.98 -57.43 -6.38
N LEU A 487 12.26 -58.54 -6.20
CA LEU A 487 11.28 -58.68 -5.14
C LEU A 487 11.67 -59.85 -4.23
N TYR A 488 11.94 -59.55 -2.96
CA TYR A 488 12.29 -60.56 -1.97
C TYR A 488 11.10 -60.90 -1.09
N ILE A 489 10.65 -62.15 -1.15
CA ILE A 489 9.57 -62.66 -0.30
C ILE A 489 10.19 -63.36 0.91
N LYS A 490 10.33 -62.61 2.01
CA LYS A 490 10.97 -63.06 3.27
C LYS A 490 10.39 -64.38 3.79
N LYS A 491 9.07 -64.58 3.70
CA LYS A 491 8.37 -65.80 4.17
C LYS A 491 8.88 -67.07 3.49
N TYR A 492 9.27 -66.99 2.22
CA TYR A 492 9.70 -68.14 1.42
C TYR A 492 11.19 -68.11 1.07
N LYS A 493 11.94 -67.11 1.59
CA LYS A 493 13.33 -66.82 1.21
C LYS A 493 13.53 -66.77 -0.32
N LEU A 494 12.51 -66.30 -1.05
CA LEU A 494 12.47 -66.33 -2.51
C LEU A 494 12.81 -64.95 -3.08
N TRP A 495 13.68 -64.92 -4.09
CA TRP A 495 13.92 -63.75 -4.93
C TRP A 495 13.21 -63.92 -6.26
N ILE A 496 12.37 -62.95 -6.61
CA ILE A 496 11.75 -62.83 -7.92
C ILE A 496 12.46 -61.72 -8.67
N MET A 497 13.04 -62.07 -9.82
CA MET A 497 13.56 -61.11 -10.79
C MET A 497 12.58 -61.02 -11.94
N LYS A 498 12.10 -59.81 -12.24
CA LYS A 498 11.22 -59.57 -13.39
C LYS A 498 11.73 -58.40 -14.22
N LEU A 499 11.92 -58.64 -15.52
CA LEU A 499 12.15 -57.59 -16.50
C LEU A 499 10.79 -57.01 -16.91
N LEU A 500 10.68 -55.68 -16.87
CA LEU A 500 9.49 -54.91 -17.22
C LEU A 500 9.73 -54.05 -18.45
#